data_AF-A0A9P5QZ68-F1
#
_entry.id   AF-A0A9P5QZ68-F1
#
_cell.length_a   1.000
_cell.length_b   1.000
_cell.length_c   1.000
_cell.angle_alpha   90.00
_cell.angle_beta   90.00
_cell.angle_gamma   90.00
#
_symmetry.space_group_name_H-M   'P 1'
#
loop_
_entity.id
_entity.type
_entity.pdbx_description
1 polymer ?
#
loop_
_entity_poly.entity_id
_entity_poly.type
_entity_poly.pdbx_seq_one_letter_code
_entity_poly.pdbx_strand_id
1 'polypeptide(L)'
;MATMVDEDLAMEAAYARVLKSTVLLNCIWHLGHQNLNRNLHGALGKDWEAFISLFWITRNAITEQDFEHRWLEDIVVFGEDKPNVRALP
;
A
#
# COMPACT_ATOMS: atom_id res chain seq x y z
N MET A 1 11.25 8.04 -17.67
CA MET A 1 9.79 8.23 -17.71
C MET A 1 9.20 7.48 -16.52
N ALA A 2 8.16 8.01 -15.88
CA ALA A 2 7.46 7.29 -14.81
C ALA A 2 6.03 6.99 -15.24
N THR A 3 5.53 5.81 -14.88
CA THR A 3 4.13 5.42 -15.12
C THR A 3 3.49 5.03 -13.80
N MET A 4 2.32 5.59 -13.53
CA MET A 4 1.50 5.20 -12.39
C MET A 4 0.65 3.99 -12.77
N VAL A 5 0.76 2.91 -12.04
CA VAL A 5 0.09 1.62 -12.32
C VAL A 5 -0.57 1.07 -11.07
N ASP A 6 -1.51 0.15 -11.24
CA ASP A 6 -1.88 -0.78 -10.16
C ASP A 6 -0.86 -1.93 -10.12
N GLU A 7 -0.81 -2.67 -9.01
CA GLU A 7 0.13 -3.79 -8.84
C GLU A 7 -0.30 -4.99 -9.71
N ASP A 8 0.49 -5.28 -10.74
CA ASP A 8 0.27 -6.41 -11.66
C ASP A 8 1.62 -6.94 -12.17
N LEU A 9 1.97 -8.14 -11.73
CA LEU A 9 3.25 -8.79 -12.04
C LEU A 9 3.45 -9.03 -13.55
N ALA A 10 2.39 -9.27 -14.32
CA ALA A 10 2.49 -9.50 -15.76
C ALA A 10 2.78 -8.19 -16.52
N MET A 11 2.15 -7.10 -16.11
CA MET A 11 2.44 -5.75 -16.60
C MET A 11 3.86 -5.33 -16.25
N GLU A 12 4.30 -5.51 -15.01
CA GLU A 12 5.66 -5.21 -14.57
C GLU A 12 6.71 -5.97 -15.39
N ALA A 13 6.50 -7.26 -15.61
CA ALA A 13 7.36 -8.09 -16.44
C ALA A 13 7.39 -7.62 -17.91
N ALA A 14 6.25 -7.17 -18.45
CA ALA A 14 6.19 -6.62 -19.81
C ALA A 14 6.94 -5.29 -19.92
N TYR A 15 6.79 -4.39 -18.94
CA TYR A 15 7.53 -3.14 -18.86
C TYR A 15 9.04 -3.37 -18.76
N ALA A 16 9.46 -4.30 -17.90
CA ALA A 16 10.87 -4.68 -17.77
C ALA A 16 11.48 -5.24 -19.07
N ARG A 17 10.65 -5.77 -20.00
CA ARG A 17 11.09 -6.25 -21.31
C ARG A 17 11.13 -5.14 -22.36
N VAL A 18 10.08 -4.32 -22.44
CA VAL A 18 9.83 -3.38 -23.54
C VAL A 18 10.29 -1.96 -23.22
N LEU A 19 10.10 -1.51 -21.97
CA LEU A 19 10.29 -0.14 -21.50
C LEU A 19 11.27 -0.09 -20.32
N LYS A 20 12.49 -0.61 -20.53
CA LYS A 20 13.50 -0.87 -19.49
C LYS A 20 13.92 0.33 -18.63
N SER A 21 13.76 1.55 -19.15
CA SER A 21 14.13 2.80 -18.44
C SER A 21 12.93 3.49 -17.77
N THR A 22 11.75 2.87 -17.81
CA THR A 22 10.56 3.39 -17.17
C THR A 22 10.49 2.92 -15.73
N VAL A 23 10.27 3.86 -14.82
CA VAL A 23 10.00 3.57 -13.40
C VAL A 23 8.51 3.36 -13.24
N LEU A 24 8.13 2.25 -12.62
CA LEU A 24 6.74 1.97 -12.24
C LEU A 24 6.49 2.46 -10.81
N LEU A 25 5.40 3.18 -10.63
CA LEU A 25 4.98 3.72 -9.34
C LEU A 25 3.55 3.29 -9.05
N ASN A 26 3.27 2.88 -7.82
CA ASN A 26 1.91 2.57 -7.41
C ASN A 26 1.01 3.80 -7.49
N CYS A 27 -0.11 3.65 -8.18
CA CYS A 27 -1.11 4.71 -8.32
C CYS A 27 -1.79 4.95 -6.96
N ILE A 28 -1.70 6.19 -6.46
CA ILE A 28 -2.28 6.56 -5.16
C ILE A 28 -3.80 6.33 -5.09
N TRP A 29 -4.49 6.45 -6.23
CA TRP A 29 -5.93 6.24 -6.30
C TRP A 29 -6.29 4.75 -6.21
N HIS A 30 -5.59 3.90 -6.97
CA HIS A 30 -5.77 2.44 -6.87
C HIS A 30 -5.40 1.95 -5.47
N LEU A 31 -4.26 2.41 -4.92
CA LEU A 31 -3.82 2.03 -3.58
C LEU A 31 -4.85 2.42 -2.51
N GLY A 32 -5.18 3.72 -2.41
CA GLY A 32 -6.03 4.24 -1.34
C GLY A 32 -7.51 3.99 -1.53
N HIS A 33 -8.05 4.44 -2.66
CA HIS A 33 -9.49 4.48 -2.89
C HIS A 33 -10.06 3.11 -3.27
N GLN A 34 -9.27 2.26 -3.92
CA GLN A 34 -9.70 0.92 -4.29
C GLN A 34 -9.14 -0.16 -3.37
N ASN A 35 -7.84 -0.40 -3.36
CA ASN A 35 -7.24 -1.59 -2.76
C ASN A 35 -7.36 -1.59 -1.23
N LEU A 36 -6.94 -0.52 -0.55
CA LEU A 36 -7.06 -0.43 0.91
C LEU A 36 -8.53 -0.41 1.35
N ASN A 37 -9.35 0.42 0.72
CA ASN A 37 -10.77 0.51 1.04
C ASN A 37 -11.49 -0.85 0.85
N ARG A 38 -11.31 -1.51 -0.30
CA ARG A 38 -11.96 -2.78 -0.62
C ARG A 38 -11.54 -3.91 0.31
N ASN A 39 -10.25 -3.98 0.67
CA ASN A 39 -9.71 -5.14 1.38
C ASN A 39 -9.65 -4.94 2.90
N LEU A 40 -9.52 -3.70 3.38
CA LEU A 40 -9.29 -3.42 4.80
C LEU A 40 -10.42 -2.67 5.49
N HIS A 41 -11.26 -1.89 4.79
CA HIS A 41 -12.32 -1.11 5.45
C HIS A 41 -13.27 -2.00 6.27
N GLY A 42 -13.70 -3.13 5.71
CA GLY A 42 -14.57 -4.08 6.42
C GLY A 42 -13.88 -4.75 7.61
N ALA A 43 -12.59 -5.08 7.50
CA ALA A 43 -11.83 -5.73 8.55
C ALA A 43 -11.48 -4.77 9.70
N LEU A 44 -11.18 -3.50 9.37
CA LEU A 44 -10.81 -2.49 10.35
C LEU A 44 -12.02 -1.86 11.03
N GLY A 45 -13.16 -1.77 10.35
CA GLY A 45 -14.42 -1.29 10.93
C GLY A 45 -14.25 0.10 11.54
N LYS A 46 -14.48 0.21 12.85
CA LYS A 46 -14.34 1.49 13.59
C LYS A 46 -12.92 2.07 13.55
N ASP A 47 -11.91 1.23 13.33
CA ASP A 47 -10.50 1.65 13.32
C ASP A 47 -10.08 2.17 11.92
N TRP A 48 -10.93 2.06 10.91
CA TRP A 48 -10.63 2.43 9.52
C TRP A 48 -10.18 3.89 9.37
N GLU A 49 -10.93 4.84 9.95
CA GLU A 49 -10.61 6.27 9.80
C GLU A 49 -9.26 6.63 10.44
N ALA A 50 -8.94 6.01 11.57
CA ALA A 50 -7.64 6.18 12.22
C ALA A 50 -6.52 5.56 11.38
N PHE A 51 -6.72 4.33 10.89
CA PHE A 51 -5.77 3.63 10.04
C PHE A 51 -5.46 4.40 8.77
N ILE A 52 -6.49 4.81 8.00
CA ILE A 52 -6.25 5.43 6.69
C ILE A 52 -5.56 6.80 6.84
N SER A 53 -5.85 7.52 7.94
CA SER A 53 -5.14 8.76 8.27
C SER A 53 -3.66 8.52 8.55
N LEU A 54 -3.33 7.55 9.41
CA LEU A 54 -1.94 7.19 9.74
C LEU A 54 -1.20 6.60 8.54
N PHE A 55 -1.84 5.73 7.77
CA PHE A 55 -1.30 5.17 6.53
C PHE A 55 -0.80 6.26 5.58
N TRP A 56 -1.56 7.33 5.38
CA TRP A 56 -1.12 8.42 4.50
C TRP A 56 0.03 9.25 5.08
N ILE A 57 0.12 9.37 6.41
CA ILE A 57 1.25 10.00 7.07
C ILE A 57 2.50 9.14 6.90
N THR A 58 2.38 7.83 7.13
CA THR A 58 3.45 6.82 6.99
C THR A 58 3.94 6.74 5.55
N ARG A 59 3.05 6.56 4.57
CA ARG A 59 3.40 6.49 3.14
C ARG A 59 4.11 7.75 2.64
N ASN A 60 3.79 8.91 3.20
CA ASN A 60 4.40 10.19 2.84
C ASN A 60 5.66 10.52 3.66
N ALA A 61 6.23 9.55 4.38
CA ALA A 61 7.53 9.69 5.00
C ALA A 61 8.60 10.12 3.96
N ILE A 62 9.56 10.91 4.43
CA ILE A 62 10.60 11.51 3.57
C ILE A 62 11.70 10.49 3.24
N THR A 63 11.97 9.58 4.19
CA THR A 63 13.00 8.55 4.05
C THR A 63 12.39 7.16 4.21
N GLU A 64 13.06 6.18 3.62
CA GLU A 64 12.70 4.77 3.77
C GLU A 64 12.77 4.34 5.25
N GLN A 65 13.75 4.83 6.02
CA GLN A 65 13.87 4.49 7.45
C GLN A 65 12.70 5.06 8.27
N ASP A 66 12.24 6.27 7.96
CA ASP A 66 11.09 6.88 8.62
C ASP A 66 9.78 6.17 8.22
N PHE A 67 9.68 5.76 6.95
CA PHE A 67 8.59 4.90 6.49
C PHE A 67 8.54 3.59 7.26
N GLU A 68 9.63 2.82 7.28
CA GLU A 68 9.69 1.51 7.93
C GLU A 68 9.38 1.60 9.43
N HIS A 69 9.92 2.61 10.10
CA HIS A 69 9.64 2.82 11.52
C HIS A 69 8.15 3.05 11.80
N ARG A 70 7.51 3.99 11.08
CA ARG A 70 6.09 4.30 11.25
C ARG A 70 5.18 3.15 10.80
N TRP A 71 5.58 2.45 9.74
CA TRP A 71 4.83 1.31 9.23
C TRP A 71 4.79 0.16 10.24
N LEU A 72 5.91 -0.13 10.92
CA LEU A 72 5.93 -1.12 11.99
C LEU A 72 5.02 -0.71 13.16
N GLU A 73 4.98 0.57 13.52
CA GLU A 73 4.06 1.08 14.54
C GLU A 73 2.58 0.91 14.11
N ASP A 74 2.26 1.26 12.87
CA ASP A 74 0.92 1.10 12.30
C ASP A 74 0.49 -0.39 12.29
N ILE A 75 1.38 -1.31 11.93
CA ILE A 75 1.09 -2.76 11.93
C ILE A 75 0.85 -3.27 13.35
N VAL A 76 1.59 -2.82 14.35
CA VAL A 76 1.32 -3.25 15.74
C VAL A 76 -0.07 -2.80 16.19
N VAL A 77 -0.46 -1.57 15.82
CA VAL A 77 -1.76 -1.00 16.23
C VAL A 77 -2.94 -1.61 15.47
N PHE A 78 -2.80 -1.87 14.17
CA PHE A 78 -3.90 -2.25 13.29
C PHE A 78 -3.83 -3.69 12.75
N GLY A 79 -2.69 -4.36 12.91
CA GLY A 79 -2.39 -5.69 12.35
C GLY A 79 -2.50 -6.85 13.34
N GLU A 80 -2.35 -6.63 14.65
CA GLU A 80 -2.48 -7.70 15.64
C GLU A 80 -3.98 -8.00 15.96
N ASP A 81 -4.31 -9.30 16.08
CA ASP A 81 -5.63 -9.86 16.45
C ASP A 81 -6.83 -9.76 15.48
N LYS A 82 -6.65 -9.41 14.20
CA LYS A 82 -7.75 -9.46 13.21
C LYS A 82 -7.61 -10.65 12.24
N PRO A 83 -8.44 -11.72 12.37
CA PRO A 83 -8.30 -12.99 11.64
C PRO A 83 -8.56 -12.92 10.11
N ASN A 84 -8.67 -11.72 9.51
CA ASN A 84 -9.08 -11.53 8.12
C ASN A 84 -8.13 -10.70 7.27
N VAL A 85 -6.94 -10.34 7.77
CA VAL A 85 -5.88 -9.90 6.86
C VAL A 85 -5.34 -11.18 6.20
N ARG A 86 -5.93 -11.55 5.05
CA ARG A 86 -5.37 -12.60 4.19
C ARG A 86 -3.89 -12.29 4.07
N ALA A 87 -3.03 -13.21 4.51
CA ALA A 87 -1.64 -13.22 4.12
C ALA A 87 -1.62 -13.06 2.58
N LEU A 88 -1.12 -11.91 2.12
CA LEU A 88 -0.92 -11.68 0.71
C LEU A 88 0.07 -12.77 0.25
N PRO A 89 -0.21 -13.46 -0.87
CA PRO A 89 0.69 -14.48 -1.41
C PRO A 89 2.07 -13.92 -1.76
#